data_AF-A0A537N9Q6-F1
#
_entry.id   AF-A0A537N9Q6-F1
#
_cell.length_a   1.000
_cell.length_b   1.000
_cell.length_c   1.000
_cell.angle_alpha   90.00
_cell.angle_beta   90.00
_cell.angle_gamma   90.00
#
_symmetry.space_group_name_H-M   'P 1'
#
loop_
_entity.id
_entity.type
_entity.pdbx_description
1 polymer ?
#
loop_
_entity_poly.entity_id
_entity_poly.type
_entity_poly.pdbx_seq_one_letter_code
_entity_poly.pdbx_strand_id
1 'polypeptide(L)'
;MRVFADFEAVKAAVGEEIGVSDWILVSQERIDRFAEATDDHQWIHVDVERARRELPYRTTIAHGLLTLSLLPAFFPSVLRIEGLKNSLNYGSDRVRYLNPVPAGS
;
A
#
# COMPACT_ATOMS: atom_id res chain seq x y z
N MET A 1 -14.41 -10.78 -1.29
CA MET A 1 -13.30 -11.75 -1.32
C MET A 1 -13.63 -12.95 -2.23
N ARG A 2 -12.85 -13.17 -3.29
CA ARG A 2 -12.94 -14.32 -4.21
C ARG A 2 -12.08 -15.48 -3.71
N VAL A 3 -12.55 -16.72 -3.85
CA VAL A 3 -11.80 -17.92 -3.44
C VAL A 3 -11.40 -18.71 -4.69
N PHE A 4 -10.12 -19.05 -4.79
CA PHE A 4 -9.56 -19.93 -5.82
C PHE A 4 -9.23 -21.28 -5.22
N ALA A 5 -9.72 -22.36 -5.82
CA ALA A 5 -9.51 -23.73 -5.34
C ALA A 5 -8.07 -24.22 -5.53
N ASP A 6 -7.35 -23.68 -6.51
CA ASP A 6 -5.95 -24.02 -6.79
C ASP A 6 -5.30 -22.95 -7.68
N PHE A 7 -4.04 -23.18 -8.07
CA PHE A 7 -3.28 -22.29 -8.94
C PHE A 7 -3.75 -22.31 -10.40
N GLU A 8 -4.41 -23.38 -10.87
CA GLU A 8 -4.96 -23.41 -12.23
C GLU A 8 -6.20 -22.51 -12.33
N ALA A 9 -7.03 -22.47 -11.30
CA ALA A 9 -8.14 -21.53 -11.18
C ALA A 9 -7.66 -20.07 -11.17
N VAL A 10 -6.51 -19.79 -10.56
CA VAL A 10 -5.89 -18.44 -10.60
C VAL A 10 -5.43 -18.10 -12.03
N LYS A 11 -4.76 -19.02 -12.72
CA LYS A 11 -4.31 -18.82 -14.12
C LYS A 11 -5.49 -18.62 -15.07
N ALA A 12 -6.59 -19.35 -14.87
CA ALA A 12 -7.79 -19.23 -15.69
C ALA A 12 -8.48 -17.87 -15.54
N ALA A 13 -8.26 -17.16 -14.43
CA ALA A 13 -8.86 -15.84 -14.17
C ALA A 13 -8.01 -14.66 -14.67
N VAL A 14 -6.95 -14.90 -15.46
CA VAL A 14 -6.13 -13.81 -16.04
C VAL A 14 -7.00 -12.91 -16.91
N GLY A 15 -6.96 -11.61 -16.62
CA GLY A 15 -7.76 -10.58 -17.31
C GLY A 15 -9.10 -10.26 -16.63
N GLU A 16 -9.47 -10.99 -15.57
CA GLU A 16 -10.67 -10.70 -14.80
C GLU A 16 -10.39 -9.78 -13.60
N GLU A 17 -11.39 -8.99 -13.20
CA GLU A 17 -11.39 -8.34 -11.89
C GLU A 17 -11.58 -9.39 -10.78
N ILE A 18 -10.72 -9.35 -9.77
CA ILE A 18 -10.70 -10.32 -8.66
C ILE A 18 -11.31 -9.78 -7.36
N GLY A 19 -11.59 -8.47 -7.32
CA GLY A 19 -12.26 -7.78 -6.23
C GLY A 19 -11.64 -6.43 -5.90
N VAL A 20 -12.34 -5.68 -5.05
CA VAL A 20 -11.90 -4.40 -4.47
C VAL A 20 -11.60 -4.62 -3.00
N SER A 21 -10.50 -4.05 -2.52
CA SER A 21 -10.11 -4.18 -1.11
C SER A 21 -10.93 -3.28 -0.20
N ASP A 22 -10.89 -3.57 1.09
CA ASP A 22 -11.33 -2.61 2.09
C ASP A 22 -10.38 -1.40 2.14
N TRP A 23 -10.89 -0.29 2.68
CA TRP A 23 -10.09 0.91 2.93
C TRP A 23 -9.07 0.67 4.05
N ILE A 24 -7.88 1.25 3.90
CA ILE A 24 -6.86 1.30 4.95
C ILE A 24 -6.55 2.75 5.26
N LEU A 25 -6.74 3.14 6.52
CA LEU A 25 -6.34 4.46 7.01
C LEU A 25 -4.81 4.60 6.96
N VAL A 26 -4.36 5.67 6.30
CA VAL A 26 -2.95 6.07 6.24
C VAL A 26 -2.72 7.15 7.31
N SER A 27 -2.57 6.70 8.56
CA SER A 27 -2.32 7.60 9.70
C SER A 27 -0.89 8.15 9.71
N GLN A 28 -0.70 9.27 10.41
CA GLN A 28 0.65 9.81 10.69
C GLN A 28 1.53 8.77 11.38
N GLU A 29 1.01 8.04 12.36
CA GLU A 29 1.75 6.99 13.07
C GLU A 29 2.30 5.92 12.11
N ARG A 30 1.51 5.51 11.10
CA ARG A 30 1.97 4.54 10.10
C ARG A 30 3.10 5.12 9.25
N ILE A 31 2.99 6.39 8.86
CA ILE A 31 4.01 7.12 8.09
C ILE A 31 5.30 7.22 8.91
N ASP A 32 5.21 7.62 10.18
CA ASP A 32 6.35 7.73 11.09
C ASP A 32 7.04 6.38 11.28
N ARG A 33 6.28 5.32 11.55
CA ARG A 33 6.84 3.97 11.70
C ARG A 33 7.50 3.45 10.43
N PHE A 34 7.03 3.86 9.26
CA PHE A 34 7.70 3.54 8.01
C PHE A 34 9.02 4.30 7.87
N ALA A 35 9.04 5.59 8.23
CA ALA A 35 10.29 6.37 8.28
C ALA A 35 11.32 5.71 9.19
N GLU A 36 10.93 5.28 10.40
CA GLU A 36 11.81 4.56 11.33
C GLU A 36 12.32 3.23 10.78
N ALA A 37 11.51 2.53 9.99
CA ALA A 37 11.91 1.25 9.41
C ALA A 37 12.84 1.36 8.20
N THR A 38 12.85 2.52 7.52
CA THR A 38 13.58 2.72 6.27
C THR A 38 14.62 3.84 6.32
N ASP A 39 14.78 4.50 7.48
CA ASP A 39 15.62 5.68 7.67
C ASP A 39 15.28 6.85 6.71
N ASP A 40 14.04 6.92 6.23
CA ASP A 40 13.55 8.02 5.37
C ASP A 40 12.74 9.02 6.20
N HIS A 41 13.47 9.89 6.88
CA HIS A 41 12.93 10.97 7.71
C HIS A 41 12.78 12.29 6.94
N GLN A 42 12.58 12.25 5.62
CA GLN A 42 12.34 13.46 4.86
C GLN A 42 11.14 14.23 5.46
N TRP A 43 11.33 15.52 5.71
CA TRP A 43 10.39 16.35 6.48
C TRP A 43 8.94 16.34 5.98
N ILE A 44 8.71 16.09 4.69
CA ILE A 44 7.37 15.99 4.09
C ILE A 44 6.56 14.80 4.62
N HIS A 45 7.22 13.82 5.25
CA HIS A 45 6.62 12.64 5.84
C HIS A 45 6.43 12.80 7.36
N VAL A 46 7.39 13.41 8.06
CA VAL A 46 7.47 13.34 9.54
C VAL A 46 7.36 14.69 10.26
N ASP A 47 7.63 15.82 9.60
CA ASP A 47 7.55 17.14 10.23
C ASP A 47 6.16 17.76 9.99
N VAL A 48 5.22 17.40 10.86
CA VAL A 48 3.82 17.84 10.77
C VAL A 48 3.68 19.36 10.78
N GLU A 49 4.43 20.04 11.64
CA GLU A 49 4.34 21.49 11.79
C GLU A 49 4.88 22.21 10.55
N ARG A 50 5.99 21.74 9.98
CA ARG A 50 6.53 22.29 8.74
C ARG A 50 5.64 21.95 7.55
N ALA A 51 5.18 20.72 7.42
CA ALA A 51 4.23 20.27 6.40
C ALA A 51 2.97 21.13 6.37
N ARG A 52 2.42 21.47 7.54
CA ARG A 52 1.26 22.35 7.68
C ARG A 52 1.48 23.75 7.12
N ARG A 53 2.71 24.28 7.22
CA ARG A 53 3.07 25.63 6.74
C ARG A 53 3.50 25.65 5.28
N GLU A 54 4.25 24.65 4.83
CA GLU A 54 4.99 24.69 3.56
C GLU A 54 4.38 23.80 2.46
N LEU A 55 3.69 22.70 2.80
CA LEU A 55 3.12 21.83 1.77
C LEU A 55 1.76 22.35 1.26
N PRO A 56 1.45 22.18 -0.04
CA PRO A 56 0.16 22.56 -0.61
C PRO A 56 -1.04 21.92 0.11
N TYR A 57 -0.87 20.69 0.59
CA TYR A 57 -1.90 19.92 1.28
C TYR A 57 -2.04 20.28 2.77
N ARG A 58 -1.14 21.10 3.31
CA ARG A 58 -1.09 21.51 4.73
C ARG A 58 -1.10 20.35 5.72
N THR A 59 -0.62 19.19 5.29
CA THR A 59 -0.40 18.00 6.08
C THR A 59 0.75 17.22 5.44
N THR A 60 1.35 16.32 6.21
CA THR A 60 2.35 15.37 5.70
C THR A 60 1.73 14.44 4.67
N ILE A 61 2.58 13.83 3.86
CA ILE A 61 2.18 12.84 2.87
C ILE A 61 2.91 11.54 3.15
N ALA A 62 2.29 10.41 2.84
CA ALA A 62 2.92 9.12 2.97
C ALA A 62 4.12 8.97 2.03
N HIS A 63 5.10 8.16 2.43
CA HIS A 63 6.15 7.70 1.52
C HIS A 63 5.52 6.99 0.33
N GLY A 64 6.01 7.24 -0.89
CA GLY A 64 5.57 6.48 -2.06
C GLY A 64 5.72 4.97 -1.83
N LEU A 65 6.87 4.57 -1.29
CA LEU A 65 7.16 3.16 -0.98
C LEU A 65 6.22 2.56 0.07
N LEU A 66 5.76 3.35 1.06
CA LEU A 66 4.74 2.88 2.00
C LEU A 66 3.46 2.48 1.26
N THR A 67 3.00 3.29 0.31
CA THR A 67 1.77 2.98 -0.45
C THR A 67 1.89 1.70 -1.26
N LEU A 68 3.05 1.46 -1.89
CA LEU A 68 3.33 0.20 -2.58
C LEU A 68 3.38 -0.99 -1.60
N SER A 69 4.00 -0.80 -0.43
CA SER A 69 4.12 -1.82 0.63
C SER A 69 2.79 -2.23 1.27
N LEU A 70 1.68 -1.54 0.99
CA LEU A 70 0.34 -1.93 1.44
C LEU A 70 -0.31 -3.02 0.58
N LEU A 71 0.21 -3.32 -0.63
CA LEU A 71 -0.33 -4.36 -1.50
C LEU A 71 -0.58 -5.72 -0.80
N PRO A 72 0.37 -6.25 0.01
CA PRO A 72 0.13 -7.50 0.74
C PRO A 72 -1.01 -7.42 1.75
N ALA A 73 -1.28 -6.25 2.33
CA ALA A 73 -2.37 -6.05 3.30
C ALA A 73 -3.74 -6.04 2.62
N PHE A 74 -3.83 -5.67 1.35
CA PHE A 74 -5.08 -5.69 0.60
C PHE A 74 -5.49 -7.10 0.16
N PHE A 75 -4.54 -7.98 -0.17
CA PHE A 75 -4.86 -9.30 -0.73
C PHE A 75 -5.85 -10.13 0.07
N PRO A 76 -5.76 -10.25 1.41
CA PRO A 76 -6.71 -11.03 2.19
C PRO A 76 -8.16 -10.54 2.11
N SER A 77 -8.39 -9.26 1.82
CA SER A 77 -9.75 -8.71 1.62
C SER A 77 -10.29 -9.00 0.21
N VAL A 78 -9.39 -9.21 -0.75
CA VAL A 78 -9.70 -9.39 -2.18
C VAL A 78 -9.81 -10.87 -2.54
N LEU A 79 -8.84 -11.70 -2.16
CA LEU A 79 -8.75 -13.08 -2.61
C LEU A 79 -8.17 -14.05 -1.57
N ARG A 80 -8.51 -15.34 -1.72
CA ARG A 80 -7.89 -16.47 -1.04
C ARG A 80 -7.56 -17.56 -2.06
N ILE A 81 -6.38 -18.17 -1.96
CA ILE A 81 -5.96 -19.30 -2.80
C ILE A 81 -5.80 -20.52 -1.90
N GLU A 82 -6.54 -21.58 -2.17
CA GLU A 82 -6.42 -22.83 -1.43
C GLU A 82 -5.08 -23.52 -1.74
N GLY A 83 -4.46 -24.08 -0.70
CA GLY A 83 -3.13 -24.69 -0.80
C GLY A 83 -1.95 -23.71 -0.84
N LEU A 84 -2.18 -22.39 -0.87
CA LEU A 84 -1.10 -21.40 -0.75
C LEU A 84 -0.50 -21.42 0.66
N LYS A 85 0.77 -21.78 0.78
CA LYS A 85 1.49 -21.82 2.07
C LYS A 85 2.19 -20.51 2.39
N ASN A 86 2.82 -19.91 1.40
CA ASN A 86 3.57 -18.66 1.51
C ASN A 86 3.58 -17.96 0.15
N SER A 87 3.78 -16.65 0.16
CA SER A 87 3.99 -15.84 -1.02
C SER A 87 5.29 -15.06 -0.90
N LEU A 88 5.89 -14.75 -2.04
CA LEU A 88 7.09 -13.92 -2.15
C LEU A 88 6.77 -12.77 -3.10
N ASN A 89 7.19 -11.56 -2.74
CA ASN A 89 7.21 -10.47 -3.71
C ASN A 89 8.39 -10.68 -4.65
N TYR A 90 8.12 -11.08 -5.90
CA TYR A 90 9.14 -11.27 -6.93
C TYR A 90 9.73 -9.94 -7.41
N GLY A 91 8.90 -8.90 -7.46
CA GLY A 91 9.26 -7.58 -7.96
C GLY A 91 8.06 -6.83 -8.51
N SER A 92 8.34 -5.72 -9.15
CA SER A 92 7.35 -4.91 -9.86
C SER A 92 7.97 -4.44 -11.17
N ASP A 93 7.15 -4.38 -12.23
CA ASP A 93 7.59 -3.82 -13.50
C ASP A 93 7.62 -2.28 -13.41
N ARG A 94 6.51 -1.62 -13.78
CA ARG A 94 6.42 -0.15 -13.81
C ARG A 94 5.57 0.38 -12.65
N VAL A 95 6.23 0.99 -11.67
CA VAL A 95 5.57 1.72 -10.57
C VAL A 95 5.65 3.23 -10.78
N ARG A 96 4.56 3.96 -10.54
CA ARG A 96 4.49 5.44 -10.62
C ARG A 96 3.60 5.98 -9.50
N TYR A 97 4.02 7.06 -8.88
CA TYR A 97 3.26 7.78 -7.84
C TYR A 97 2.71 9.07 -8.43
N LEU A 98 1.46 9.04 -8.89
CA LEU A 98 0.86 10.14 -9.65
C LEU A 98 0.37 11.28 -8.75
N ASN A 99 -0.14 10.93 -7.57
CA ASN A 99 -0.63 11.87 -6.58
C ASN A 99 -0.09 11.47 -5.21
N PRO A 100 0.22 12.45 -4.33
CA PRO A 100 0.57 12.15 -2.96
C PRO A 100 -0.65 11.64 -2.18
N VAL A 101 -0.38 10.89 -1.12
CA VAL A 101 -1.39 10.37 -0.19
C VAL A 101 -1.27 11.15 1.13
N PRO A 102 -2.17 12.10 1.41
CA PRO A 102 -2.13 12.89 2.65
C PRO A 102 -2.34 12.01 3.89
N ALA A 103 -1.66 12.35 4.99
CA ALA A 103 -1.93 11.71 6.27
C ALA A 103 -3.39 11.89 6.70
N GLY A 104 -4.00 10.81 7.20
CA GLY A 104 -5.40 10.76 7.62
C GLY A 104 -6.40 10.44 6.51
N SER A 105 -5.93 10.05 5.32
CA SER A 105 -6.78 9.52 4.24
C SER A 105 -7.09 8.03 4.35
#